data_AF-A0A7X8ZUI4-F1
#
_entry.id   AF-A0A7X8ZUI4-F1
#
_cell.length_a   1.000
_cell.length_b   1.000
_cell.length_c   1.000
_cell.angle_alpha   90.00
_cell.angle_beta   90.00
_cell.angle_gamma   90.00
#
_symmetry.space_group_name_H-M   'P 1'
#
loop_
_entity.id
_entity.type
_entity.pdbx_description
1 polymer ?
#
loop_
_entity_poly.entity_id
_entity_poly.type
_entity_poly.pdbx_seq_one_letter_code
_entity_poly.pdbx_strand_id
1 'polypeptide(L)'
;MRTQLERFHKRARLSVLGAGILILLFALFVPNVTAKVILIVLTIIAFAVLVVVQWLRKDDVSSKQDDARQAAIALAEKQKAEEAKKAEEAKKVEEAKKAEEVRKADAAKKPDDGITTRTGRSCVEAGTYHCLDHPDRTVEMVEGKRFPPCRGDGRGHSAVWVLSK
;
A
#
# COMPACT_ATOMS: atom_id res chain seq x y z
N MET A 1 -9.11 30.60 -5.18
CA MET A 1 -9.44 31.12 -3.83
C MET A 1 -8.63 32.35 -3.37
N ARG A 2 -7.34 32.52 -3.74
CA ARG A 2 -6.51 33.67 -3.29
C ARG A 2 -7.06 35.07 -3.68
N THR A 3 -7.71 35.20 -4.83
CA THR A 3 -8.25 36.48 -5.34
C THR A 3 -9.46 37.01 -4.58
N GLN A 4 -10.17 36.17 -3.82
CA GLN A 4 -11.28 36.64 -2.98
C GLN A 4 -10.76 37.28 -1.69
N LEU A 5 -9.74 36.70 -1.06
CA LEU A 5 -9.18 37.18 0.20
C LEU A 5 -8.52 38.56 0.06
N GLU A 6 -7.81 38.81 -1.04
CA GLU A 6 -7.24 40.14 -1.32
C GLU A 6 -8.30 41.21 -1.56
N ARG A 7 -9.41 40.87 -2.22
CA ARG A 7 -10.52 41.80 -2.44
C ARG A 7 -11.25 42.11 -1.14
N PHE A 8 -11.43 41.14 -0.25
CA PHE A 8 -11.95 41.37 1.09
C PHE A 8 -11.04 42.27 1.91
N HIS A 9 -9.72 42.04 1.87
CA HIS A 9 -8.77 42.83 2.64
C HIS A 9 -8.67 44.28 2.12
N LYS A 10 -8.74 44.50 0.80
CA LYS A 10 -8.82 45.83 0.21
C LYS A 10 -10.12 46.55 0.58
N ARG A 11 -11.27 45.88 0.50
CA ARG A 11 -12.56 46.47 0.92
C ARG A 11 -12.58 46.78 2.41
N ALA A 12 -12.07 45.89 3.25
CA ALA A 12 -11.97 46.11 4.69
C ALA A 12 -11.04 47.28 5.03
N ARG A 13 -9.87 47.39 4.39
CA ARG A 13 -8.97 48.55 4.54
C ARG A 13 -9.62 49.85 4.06
N LEU A 14 -10.36 49.81 2.95
CA LEU A 14 -11.08 50.98 2.43
C LEU A 14 -12.21 51.42 3.35
N SER A 15 -12.94 50.49 3.96
CA SER A 15 -14.00 50.79 4.93
C SER A 15 -13.45 51.36 6.24
N VAL A 16 -12.31 50.85 6.73
CA VAL A 16 -11.66 51.38 7.94
C VAL A 16 -11.11 52.79 7.70
N LEU A 17 -10.47 53.03 6.55
CA LEU A 17 -10.01 54.36 6.17
C LEU A 17 -11.17 55.33 5.93
N GLY A 18 -12.24 54.89 5.27
CA GLY A 18 -13.43 55.69 5.03
C GLY A 18 -14.16 56.06 6.33
N ALA A 19 -14.30 55.13 7.27
CA ALA A 19 -14.85 55.39 8.59
C ALA A 19 -13.99 56.40 9.37
N GLY A 20 -12.65 56.25 9.34
CA GLY A 20 -11.73 57.20 9.98
C GLY A 20 -11.83 58.62 9.41
N ILE A 21 -11.95 58.77 8.10
CA ILE A 21 -12.12 60.07 7.44
C ILE A 21 -13.48 60.69 7.80
N LEU A 22 -14.56 59.91 7.82
CA LEU A 22 -15.88 60.39 8.22
C LEU A 22 -15.91 60.86 9.68
N ILE A 23 -15.19 60.17 10.56
CA ILE A 23 -15.04 60.53 11.98
C ILE A 23 -14.25 61.84 12.13
N LEU A 24 -13.17 62.01 11.36
CA LEU A 24 -12.38 63.25 11.33
C LEU A 24 -13.25 64.45 10.89
N LEU A 25 -14.08 64.25 9.86
CA LEU A 25 -14.99 65.28 9.35
C LEU A 25 -16.10 65.62 10.35
N PHE A 26 -16.68 64.63 11.03
CA PHE A 26 -17.71 64.86 12.05
C PHE A 26 -17.16 65.55 13.30
N ALA A 27 -15.93 65.21 13.70
CA ALA A 27 -15.23 65.87 14.79
C ALA A 27 -14.96 67.35 14.51
N LEU A 28 -14.77 67.77 13.26
CA LEU A 28 -14.58 69.19 12.91
C LEU A 28 -15.87 70.03 13.09
N PHE A 29 -17.05 69.41 13.03
CA PHE A 29 -18.34 70.10 12.97
C PHE A 29 -18.96 70.46 14.34
N VAL A 30 -18.47 69.89 15.45
CA VAL A 30 -19.03 70.14 16.80
C VAL A 30 -18.32 71.32 17.48
N PRO A 31 -18.95 72.47 17.77
CA PRO A 31 -18.25 73.65 18.30
C PRO A 31 -17.74 73.48 19.76
N ASN A 32 -18.33 72.55 20.53
CA ASN A 32 -18.00 72.33 21.94
C ASN A 32 -16.85 71.32 22.13
N VAL A 33 -15.72 71.79 22.66
CA VAL A 33 -14.49 70.99 22.87
C VAL A 33 -14.74 69.79 23.79
N THR A 34 -15.49 69.96 24.88
CA THR A 34 -15.81 68.87 25.81
C THR A 34 -16.66 67.78 25.16
N ALA A 35 -17.66 68.17 24.35
CA ALA A 35 -18.50 67.23 23.61
C ALA A 35 -17.71 66.48 22.52
N LYS A 36 -16.78 67.17 21.83
CA LYS A 36 -15.85 66.56 20.86
C LYS A 36 -15.00 65.46 21.52
N VAL A 37 -14.39 65.75 22.67
CA VAL A 37 -13.53 64.79 23.37
C VAL A 37 -14.33 63.56 23.82
N ILE A 38 -15.53 63.77 24.38
CA ILE A 38 -16.40 62.66 24.82
C ILE A 38 -16.78 61.76 23.64
N LEU A 39 -17.15 62.32 22.48
CA LEU A 39 -17.46 61.53 21.29
C LEU A 39 -16.24 60.77 20.74
N ILE A 40 -15.06 61.38 20.74
CA ILE A 40 -13.82 60.71 20.31
C ILE A 40 -13.52 59.53 21.24
N VAL A 41 -13.63 59.71 22.56
CA VAL A 41 -13.39 58.63 23.53
C VAL A 41 -14.40 57.49 23.37
N LEU A 42 -15.70 57.79 23.25
CA LEU A 42 -16.73 56.78 23.05
C LEU A 42 -16.56 55.99 21.75
N THR A 43 -16.14 56.65 20.67
CA THR A 43 -15.88 55.97 19.39
C THR A 43 -14.63 55.10 19.44
N ILE A 44 -13.56 55.55 20.10
CA ILE A 44 -12.36 54.73 20.32
C ILE A 44 -12.70 53.48 21.14
N ILE A 45 -13.49 53.63 22.20
CA ILE A 45 -13.96 52.51 23.03
C ILE A 45 -14.81 51.56 22.17
N ALA A 46 -15.76 52.08 21.39
CA ALA A 46 -16.59 51.26 20.52
C ALA A 46 -15.74 50.50 19.48
N PHE A 47 -14.74 51.14 18.87
CA PHE A 47 -13.83 50.51 17.93
C PHE A 47 -12.94 49.46 18.59
N ALA A 48 -12.42 49.73 19.80
CA ALA A 48 -11.64 48.78 20.58
C ALA A 48 -12.48 47.53 20.91
N VAL A 49 -13.73 47.70 21.34
CA VAL A 49 -14.67 46.59 21.56
C VAL A 49 -14.92 45.82 20.26
N LEU A 50 -15.08 46.52 19.13
CA LEU A 50 -15.29 45.90 17.81
C LEU A 50 -14.08 45.08 17.37
N VAL A 51 -12.86 45.57 17.61
CA VAL A 51 -11.61 44.84 17.34
C VAL A 51 -11.51 43.61 18.24
N VAL A 52 -11.79 43.72 19.54
CA VAL A 52 -11.78 42.59 20.48
C VAL A 52 -12.81 41.53 20.07
N VAL A 53 -14.03 41.93 19.70
CA VAL A 53 -15.07 41.02 19.20
C VAL A 53 -14.65 40.36 17.88
N GLN A 54 -14.00 41.09 16.98
CA GLN A 54 -13.49 40.50 15.74
C GLN A 54 -12.31 39.56 15.97
N TRP A 55 -11.46 39.81 16.97
CA TRP A 55 -10.39 38.90 17.40
C TRP A 55 -10.98 37.60 17.95
N LEU A 56 -11.89 37.69 18.93
CA LEU A 56 -12.57 36.52 19.52
C LEU A 56 -13.21 35.63 18.44
N ARG A 57 -13.96 36.24 17.51
CA ARG A 57 -14.60 35.49 16.42
C ARG A 57 -13.59 34.89 15.43
N LYS A 58 -12.42 35.49 15.28
CA LYS A 58 -11.37 35.00 14.36
C LYS A 58 -10.60 33.84 14.97
N ASP A 59 -10.39 33.84 16.27
CA ASP A 59 -9.74 32.74 17.01
C ASP A 59 -10.60 31.47 16.96
N ASP A 60 -11.92 31.58 17.18
CA ASP A 60 -12.87 30.46 17.04
C ASP A 60 -12.84 29.81 15.65
N VAL A 61 -12.78 30.61 14.59
CA VAL A 61 -12.75 30.12 13.20
C VAL A 61 -11.40 29.48 12.85
N SER A 62 -10.29 30.02 13.36
CA SER A 62 -8.96 29.44 13.13
C SER A 62 -8.84 28.07 13.78
N SER A 63 -9.20 27.97 15.07
CA SER A 63 -9.18 26.69 15.80
C SER A 63 -10.00 25.62 15.08
N LYS A 64 -11.23 25.96 14.67
CA LYS A 64 -12.10 25.01 13.96
C LYS A 64 -11.55 24.58 12.60
N GLN A 65 -10.83 25.45 11.89
CA GLN A 65 -10.21 25.13 10.62
C GLN A 65 -9.01 24.18 10.79
N ASP A 66 -8.21 24.37 11.83
CA ASP A 66 -7.08 23.51 12.16
C ASP A 66 -7.55 22.12 12.60
N ASP A 67 -8.59 22.04 13.44
CA ASP A 67 -9.21 20.78 13.86
C ASP A 67 -9.77 19.99 12.67
N ALA A 68 -10.49 20.67 11.76
CA ALA A 68 -11.03 20.05 10.55
C ALA A 68 -9.91 19.53 9.61
N ARG A 69 -8.79 20.25 9.53
CA ARG A 69 -7.63 19.84 8.74
C ARG A 69 -6.94 18.61 9.35
N GLN A 70 -6.78 18.58 10.68
CA GLN A 70 -6.22 17.43 11.37
C GLN A 70 -7.11 16.18 11.23
N ALA A 71 -8.44 16.35 11.35
CA ALA A 71 -9.39 15.26 11.14
C ALA A 71 -9.33 14.69 9.71
N ALA A 72 -9.19 15.56 8.70
CA ALA A 72 -9.04 15.13 7.31
C ALA A 72 -7.73 14.35 7.06
N ILE A 73 -6.63 14.77 7.67
CA ILE A 73 -5.34 14.06 7.59
C ILE A 73 -5.45 12.68 8.24
N ALA A 74 -6.02 12.60 9.44
CA ALA A 74 -6.19 11.33 10.15
C ALA A 74 -7.07 10.33 9.39
N LEU A 75 -8.13 10.80 8.73
CA LEU A 75 -8.97 9.96 7.86
C LEU A 75 -8.20 9.46 6.63
N ALA A 76 -7.41 10.31 5.99
CA ALA A 76 -6.60 9.94 4.83
C ALA A 76 -5.51 8.91 5.22
N GLU A 77 -4.89 9.04 6.38
CA GLU A 77 -3.92 8.06 6.90
C GLU A 77 -4.58 6.72 7.23
N LYS A 78 -5.77 6.74 7.83
CA LYS A 78 -6.55 5.51 8.08
C LYS A 78 -6.91 4.80 6.79
N GLN A 79 -7.35 5.52 5.75
CA GLN A 79 -7.66 4.93 4.45
C GLN A 79 -6.41 4.34 3.79
N LYS A 80 -5.28 5.04 3.80
CA LYS A 80 -4.01 4.51 3.28
C LYS A 80 -3.55 3.25 4.02
N ALA A 81 -3.72 3.21 5.34
CA ALA A 81 -3.38 2.04 6.14
C ALA A 81 -4.30 0.84 5.85
N GLU A 82 -5.60 1.07 5.60
CA GLU A 82 -6.53 0.01 5.24
C GLU A 82 -6.31 -0.49 3.80
N GLU A 83 -6.02 0.41 2.87
CA GLU A 83 -5.70 0.08 1.48
C GLU A 83 -4.38 -0.71 1.37
N ALA A 84 -3.38 -0.37 2.17
CA ALA A 84 -2.14 -1.14 2.27
C ALA A 84 -2.36 -2.57 2.80
N LYS A 85 -3.26 -2.74 3.80
CA LYS A 85 -3.61 -4.07 4.33
C LYS A 85 -4.37 -4.92 3.30
N LYS A 86 -5.31 -4.32 2.57
CA LYS A 86 -6.03 -5.00 1.47
C LYS A 86 -5.09 -5.40 0.32
N ALA A 87 -4.10 -4.57 0.00
CA ALA A 87 -3.09 -4.88 -1.02
C ALA A 87 -2.15 -6.04 -0.59
N GLU A 88 -1.82 -6.15 0.69
CA GLU A 88 -1.02 -7.27 1.20
C GLU A 88 -1.83 -8.58 1.26
N GLU A 89 -3.10 -8.52 1.65
CA GLU A 89 -3.99 -9.68 1.69
C GLU A 89 -4.26 -10.24 0.27
N ALA A 90 -4.40 -9.36 -0.73
CA ALA A 90 -4.54 -9.77 -2.14
C ALA A 90 -3.27 -10.45 -2.68
N LYS A 91 -2.07 -10.01 -2.28
CA LYS A 91 -0.80 -10.64 -2.70
C LYS A 91 -0.60 -12.03 -2.09
N LYS A 92 -1.01 -12.26 -0.85
CA LYS A 92 -0.95 -13.60 -0.23
C LYS A 92 -1.87 -14.62 -0.90
N VAL A 93 -3.03 -14.20 -1.40
CA VAL A 93 -3.96 -15.09 -2.11
C VAL A 93 -3.46 -15.45 -3.52
N GLU A 94 -2.77 -14.53 -4.20
CA GLU A 94 -2.14 -14.83 -5.50
C GLU A 94 -0.89 -15.74 -5.37
N GLU A 95 -0.08 -15.55 -4.32
CA GLU A 95 1.12 -16.37 -4.09
C GLU A 95 0.75 -17.82 -3.72
N ALA A 96 -0.36 -18.02 -3.00
CA ALA A 96 -0.91 -19.35 -2.72
C ALA A 96 -1.45 -20.05 -4.00
N LYS A 97 -2.00 -19.30 -4.97
CA LYS A 97 -2.47 -19.86 -6.25
C LYS A 97 -1.32 -20.20 -7.21
N LYS A 98 -0.22 -19.43 -7.22
CA LYS A 98 0.97 -19.77 -8.02
C LYS A 98 1.76 -20.97 -7.46
N ALA A 99 1.72 -21.22 -6.16
CA ALA A 99 2.36 -22.39 -5.55
C ALA A 99 1.63 -23.72 -5.86
N GLU A 100 0.33 -23.67 -6.15
CA GLU A 100 -0.45 -24.87 -6.53
C GLU A 100 -0.25 -25.24 -8.02
N GLU A 101 -0.03 -24.27 -8.90
CA GLU A 101 0.18 -24.51 -10.34
C GLU A 101 1.57 -25.10 -10.65
N VAL A 102 2.59 -24.74 -9.87
CA VAL A 102 3.97 -25.30 -10.01
C VAL A 102 4.05 -26.76 -9.51
N ARG A 103 3.17 -27.18 -8.59
CA ARG A 103 3.14 -28.59 -8.12
C ARG A 103 2.44 -29.56 -9.07
N LYS A 104 1.72 -29.08 -10.09
CA LYS A 104 1.16 -29.95 -11.16
C LYS A 104 2.05 -30.01 -12.40
N ALA A 105 3.00 -29.10 -12.57
CA ALA A 105 3.88 -29.04 -13.74
C ALA A 105 5.20 -29.83 -13.59
N ASP A 106 5.62 -30.18 -12.37
CA ASP A 106 6.85 -30.95 -12.12
C ASP A 106 6.62 -32.49 -12.13
N ALA A 107 5.47 -32.97 -12.60
CA ALA A 107 5.21 -34.39 -12.81
C ALA A 107 5.20 -34.81 -14.29
N ALA A 108 5.47 -33.89 -15.22
CA ALA A 108 5.24 -34.11 -16.66
C ALA A 108 6.50 -33.92 -17.54
N LYS A 109 7.70 -34.21 -17.04
CA LYS A 109 8.95 -34.14 -17.83
C LYS A 109 9.97 -35.09 -17.18
N LYS A 110 10.33 -36.28 -17.63
CA LYS A 110 10.31 -37.11 -18.87
C LYS A 110 10.69 -38.56 -18.43
N PRO A 111 10.79 -39.61 -19.28
CA PRO A 111 10.25 -39.88 -20.62
C PRO A 111 9.33 -41.15 -20.61
N ASP A 112 8.41 -41.31 -21.55
CA ASP A 112 8.51 -42.27 -22.67
C ASP A 112 8.72 -43.76 -22.26
N ASP A 113 7.60 -44.49 -22.24
CA ASP A 113 7.38 -45.83 -22.83
C ASP A 113 8.11 -47.11 -22.34
N GLY A 114 8.85 -47.09 -21.22
CA GLY A 114 9.42 -48.30 -20.62
C GLY A 114 9.20 -48.38 -19.10
N ILE A 115 8.88 -49.56 -18.57
CA ILE A 115 8.84 -49.79 -17.11
C ILE A 115 10.27 -49.63 -16.58
N THR A 116 10.53 -48.53 -15.88
CA THR A 116 11.82 -48.25 -15.24
C THR A 116 11.78 -48.65 -13.77
N THR A 117 12.79 -49.40 -13.34
CA THR A 117 12.90 -49.91 -11.97
C THR A 117 14.32 -49.63 -11.44
N ARG A 118 14.54 -49.77 -10.13
CA ARG A 118 15.84 -49.48 -9.49
C ARG A 118 16.37 -50.73 -8.81
N THR A 119 17.70 -50.88 -8.74
CA THR A 119 18.37 -51.92 -7.94
C THR A 119 17.70 -52.05 -6.57
N GLY A 120 17.33 -53.27 -6.20
CA GLY A 120 16.67 -53.54 -4.93
C GLY A 120 15.15 -53.40 -4.91
N ARG A 121 14.47 -53.01 -6.01
CA ARG A 121 13.02 -53.18 -6.14
C ARG A 121 12.66 -54.59 -6.61
N SER A 122 11.43 -55.02 -6.35
CA SER A 122 10.87 -56.24 -6.93
C SER A 122 10.43 -55.99 -8.38
N CYS A 123 10.68 -56.96 -9.24
CA CYS A 123 10.21 -56.98 -10.61
C CYS A 123 8.68 -57.08 -10.66
N VAL A 124 8.06 -56.21 -11.46
CA VAL A 124 6.60 -56.15 -11.67
C VAL A 124 6.20 -56.87 -12.96
N GLU A 125 7.09 -56.91 -13.95
CA GLU A 125 6.85 -57.55 -15.26
C GLU A 125 8.08 -58.36 -15.67
N ALA A 126 7.89 -59.64 -15.99
CA ALA A 126 8.97 -60.51 -16.44
C ALA A 126 9.46 -60.10 -17.83
N GLY A 127 10.79 -60.03 -18.01
CA GLY A 127 11.37 -59.61 -19.28
C GLY A 127 12.85 -59.26 -19.15
N THR A 128 13.43 -58.80 -20.25
CA THR A 128 14.85 -58.43 -20.34
C THR A 128 15.01 -56.95 -20.02
N TYR A 129 15.75 -56.63 -18.97
CA TYR A 129 16.02 -55.26 -18.56
C TYR A 129 17.47 -54.89 -18.86
N HIS A 130 17.72 -53.68 -19.37
CA HIS A 130 19.06 -53.14 -19.53
C HIS A 130 19.34 -52.03 -18.51
N CYS A 131 20.61 -51.88 -18.13
CA CYS A 131 21.04 -50.80 -17.25
C CYS A 131 21.08 -49.48 -18.03
N LEU A 132 20.55 -48.39 -17.46
CA LEU A 132 20.55 -47.07 -18.10
C LEU A 132 21.97 -46.54 -18.39
N ASP A 133 22.91 -46.80 -17.48
CA ASP A 133 24.31 -46.37 -17.60
C ASP A 133 25.16 -47.32 -18.45
N HIS A 134 24.70 -48.56 -18.64
CA HIS A 134 25.41 -49.60 -19.37
C HIS A 134 24.44 -50.41 -20.25
N PRO A 135 24.15 -49.95 -21.49
CA PRO A 135 23.18 -50.61 -22.36
C PRO A 135 23.59 -52.04 -22.73
N ASP A 136 24.89 -52.35 -22.70
CA ASP A 136 25.42 -53.71 -22.92
C ASP A 136 25.17 -54.68 -21.74
N ARG A 137 24.75 -54.16 -20.58
CA ARG A 137 24.40 -54.98 -19.42
C ARG A 137 22.89 -55.21 -19.36
N THR A 138 22.49 -56.40 -19.75
CA THR A 138 21.10 -56.89 -19.65
C THR A 138 20.95 -57.94 -18.55
N VAL A 139 19.76 -57.99 -17.94
CA VAL A 139 19.36 -58.98 -16.95
C VAL A 139 17.93 -59.42 -17.25
N GLU A 140 17.72 -60.73 -17.35
CA GLU A 140 16.38 -61.33 -17.42
C GLU A 140 15.78 -61.41 -16.02
N MET A 141 14.58 -60.87 -15.88
CA MET A 141 13.89 -60.79 -14.60
C MET A 141 12.58 -61.55 -14.63
N VAL A 142 12.26 -62.17 -13.50
CA VAL A 142 11.00 -62.85 -13.24
C VAL A 142 10.22 -62.03 -12.22
N GLU A 143 8.90 -61.95 -12.40
CA GLU A 143 7.99 -61.24 -11.47
C GLU A 143 8.25 -61.62 -10.02
N GLY A 144 8.31 -60.62 -9.14
CA GLY A 144 8.58 -60.78 -7.72
C GLY A 144 10.06 -60.94 -7.32
N LYS A 145 10.99 -61.19 -8.26
CA LYS A 145 12.43 -61.23 -7.94
C LYS A 145 13.02 -59.82 -7.83
N ARG A 146 14.04 -59.67 -6.98
CA ARG A 146 14.68 -58.38 -6.68
C ARG A 146 15.76 -58.04 -7.72
N PHE A 147 15.75 -56.82 -8.25
CA PHE A 147 16.73 -56.38 -9.26
C PHE A 147 18.16 -56.35 -8.69
N PRO A 148 19.13 -57.00 -9.36
CA PRO A 148 20.51 -57.04 -8.90
C PRO A 148 21.20 -55.66 -9.01
N PRO A 149 22.30 -55.45 -8.27
CA PRO A 149 23.18 -54.30 -8.49
C PRO A 149 23.92 -54.47 -9.82
N CYS A 150 24.09 -53.37 -10.55
CA CYS A 150 24.88 -53.41 -11.79
C CYS A 150 26.37 -53.34 -11.44
N ARG A 151 27.14 -54.25 -12.03
CA ARG A 151 28.60 -54.30 -11.93
C ARG A 151 29.14 -54.18 -13.35
N GLY A 152 29.13 -52.96 -13.87
CA GLY A 152 29.67 -52.59 -15.17
C GLY A 152 31.19 -52.69 -15.17
N ASP A 153 31.89 -51.55 -15.10
CA ASP A 153 33.36 -51.43 -15.21
C ASP A 153 34.14 -51.88 -13.95
N GLY A 154 33.68 -52.93 -13.27
CA GLY A 154 34.33 -53.51 -12.08
C GLY A 154 33.96 -52.86 -10.74
N ARG A 155 33.33 -51.67 -10.74
CA ARG A 155 32.71 -51.05 -9.55
C ARG A 155 31.19 -51.22 -9.59
N GLY A 156 30.63 -51.86 -8.56
CA GLY A 156 29.18 -52.04 -8.44
C GLY A 156 28.50 -50.73 -8.03
N HIS A 157 27.41 -50.36 -8.71
CA HIS A 157 26.58 -49.20 -8.38
C HIS A 157 25.09 -49.56 -8.38
N SER A 158 24.27 -48.69 -7.79
CA SER A 158 22.81 -48.82 -7.91
C SER A 158 22.39 -48.37 -9.31
N ALA A 159 21.85 -49.30 -10.09
CA ALA A 159 21.40 -49.04 -11.45
C ALA A 159 19.90 -48.77 -11.52
N VAL A 160 19.54 -48.01 -12.55
CA VAL A 160 18.17 -47.95 -13.05
C VAL A 160 18.06 -48.97 -14.19
N TRP A 161 17.16 -49.92 -14.03
CA TRP A 161 16.89 -51.01 -14.98
C TRP A 161 15.67 -50.65 -15.81
N VAL A 162 15.82 -50.62 -17.13
CA VAL A 162 14.76 -50.26 -18.08
C VAL A 162 14.34 -51.52 -18.83
N LEU A 163 13.04 -51.80 -18.90
CA LEU A 163 12.52 -52.93 -19.67
C LEU A 163 12.80 -52.71 -21.16
N SER A 164 13.49 -53.65 -21.78
CA SER A 164 13.62 -53.71 -23.23
C SER A 164 12.35 -54.34 -23.78
N LYS A 165 11.51 -53.53 -24.44
CA LYS A 165 10.37 -54.04 -25.23
C LYS A 165 10.86 -54.80 -26.47
#